data_AF-A0A158D300-F1
#
_entry.id   AF-A0A158D300-F1
#
_cell.length_a   1.000
_cell.length_b   1.000
_cell.length_c   1.000
_cell.angle_alpha   90.00
_cell.angle_beta   90.00
_cell.angle_gamma   90.00
#
_symmetry.space_group_name_H-M   'P 1'
#
loop_
_entity.id
_entity.type
_entity.pdbx_description
1 polymer ?
#
loop_
_entity_poly.entity_id
_entity_poly.type
_entity_poly.pdbx_seq_one_letter_code
_entity_poly.pdbx_strand_id
1 'polypeptide(L)'
;MDPFPDTKPQGAFSALLADQDLMHLELVLRRSLSCDLGGPLLPPSYWRERLVSITRRSHLTHTQIQTVHRLFLHIDAFEAAGRAREEELRREREQAAGAGKAQSA
;
A
#
# COMPACT_ATOMS: atom_id res chain seq x y z
N MET A 1 -5.15 -47.02 23.92
CA MET A 1 -5.01 -45.62 24.37
C MET A 1 -4.71 -44.81 23.13
N ASP A 2 -5.75 -44.19 22.57
CA ASP A 2 -5.71 -43.47 21.30
C ASP A 2 -4.70 -42.31 21.32
N PRO A 3 -3.88 -42.13 20.27
CA PRO A 3 -3.14 -40.91 20.07
C PRO A 3 -4.13 -39.85 19.58
N PHE A 4 -4.20 -38.72 20.28
CA PHE A 4 -4.91 -37.54 19.82
C PHE A 4 -4.52 -37.26 18.35
N PRO A 5 -5.48 -37.20 17.40
CA PRO A 5 -5.14 -36.80 16.06
C PRO A 5 -4.67 -35.35 16.15
N ASP A 6 -3.39 -35.15 15.82
CA ASP A 6 -2.76 -33.86 15.54
C ASP A 6 -3.58 -33.19 14.44
N THR A 7 -4.64 -32.50 14.86
CA THR A 7 -5.59 -31.84 13.99
C THR A 7 -4.97 -30.51 13.65
N LYS A 8 -3.89 -30.56 12.86
CA LYS A 8 -3.32 -29.39 12.19
C LYS A 8 -4.48 -28.72 11.44
N PRO A 9 -4.90 -27.49 11.79
CA PRO A 9 -6.05 -26.88 11.15
C PRO A 9 -5.75 -26.81 9.65
N GLN A 10 -6.53 -27.62 8.92
CA GLN A 10 -6.38 -27.88 7.50
C GLN A 10 -6.57 -26.56 6.74
N GLY A 11 -5.83 -26.36 5.65
CA GLY A 11 -5.51 -25.07 5.01
C GLY A 11 -6.66 -24.08 4.72
N ALA A 12 -7.93 -24.50 4.80
CA ALA A 12 -9.08 -23.61 4.75
C ALA A 12 -9.14 -22.60 5.92
N PHE A 13 -8.73 -23.00 7.13
CA PHE A 13 -8.71 -22.08 8.29
C PHE A 13 -7.58 -21.05 8.19
N SER A 14 -6.42 -21.47 7.67
CA SER A 14 -5.30 -20.56 7.36
C SER A 14 -5.64 -19.60 6.21
N ALA A 15 -6.42 -20.05 5.23
CA ALA A 15 -6.89 -19.20 4.14
C ALA A 15 -7.93 -18.17 4.63
N LEU A 16 -8.91 -18.58 5.45
CA LEU A 16 -9.92 -17.66 5.98
C LEU A 16 -9.31 -16.57 6.89
N LEU A 17 -8.31 -16.94 7.69
CA LEU A 17 -7.57 -15.99 8.51
C LEU A 17 -6.77 -15.01 7.65
N ALA A 18 -6.12 -15.51 6.58
CA ALA A 18 -5.44 -14.66 5.61
C ALA A 18 -6.40 -13.74 4.85
N ASP A 19 -7.65 -14.14 4.60
CA ASP A 19 -8.67 -13.27 3.98
C ASP A 19 -9.05 -12.11 4.91
N GLN A 20 -9.28 -12.40 6.20
CA GLN A 20 -9.58 -11.35 7.19
C GLN A 20 -8.39 -10.42 7.40
N ASP A 21 -7.17 -10.96 7.49
CA ASP A 21 -5.94 -10.17 7.61
C ASP A 21 -5.71 -9.28 6.38
N LEU A 22 -5.98 -9.78 5.17
CA LEU A 22 -5.86 -9.00 3.94
C LEU A 22 -6.92 -7.91 3.84
N MET A 23 -8.17 -8.19 4.22
CA MET A 23 -9.22 -7.16 4.30
C MET A 23 -8.88 -6.08 5.31
N HIS A 24 -8.38 -6.47 6.49
CA HIS A 24 -7.95 -5.52 7.51
C HIS A 24 -6.78 -4.68 7.00
N LEU A 25 -5.80 -5.31 6.35
CA LEU A 25 -4.66 -4.62 5.77
C LEU A 25 -5.08 -3.66 4.66
N GLU A 26 -6.04 -4.00 3.81
CA GLU A 26 -6.61 -3.09 2.80
C GLU A 26 -7.18 -1.84 3.44
N LEU A 27 -7.99 -2.00 4.50
CA LEU A 27 -8.61 -0.87 5.19
C LEU A 27 -7.58 0.04 5.86
N VAL A 28 -6.61 -0.56 6.56
CA VAL A 28 -5.55 0.19 7.26
C VAL A 28 -4.62 0.89 6.28
N LEU A 29 -4.23 0.22 5.19
CA LEU A 29 -3.38 0.78 4.15
C LEU A 29 -4.05 2.00 3.51
N ARG A 30 -5.31 1.87 3.09
CA ARG A 30 -6.06 3.01 2.52
C ARG A 30 -6.13 4.17 3.49
N ARG A 31 -6.48 3.90 4.75
CA ARG A 31 -6.58 4.95 5.78
C ARG A 31 -5.23 5.58 6.11
N SER A 32 -4.15 4.81 6.06
CA SER A 32 -2.78 5.30 6.27
C SER A 32 -2.33 6.20 5.11
N LEU A 33 -2.67 5.87 3.87
CA LEU A 33 -2.32 6.66 2.69
C LEU A 33 -3.19 7.93 2.57
N SER A 34 -4.44 7.89 3.04
CA SER A 34 -5.35 9.04 3.07
C SER A 34 -5.19 9.95 4.29
N CYS A 35 -4.20 9.75 5.17
CA CYS A 35 -4.05 10.58 6.35
C CYS A 35 -3.57 11.99 5.98
N ASP A 36 -4.52 12.93 5.89
CA ASP A 36 -4.33 14.35 5.53
C ASP A 36 -3.57 15.18 6.60
N LEU A 37 -3.20 14.59 7.73
CA LEU A 37 -2.49 15.25 8.83
C LEU A 37 -0.95 15.20 8.65
N GLY A 38 -0.46 15.75 7.54
CA GLY A 38 0.98 15.98 7.34
C GLY A 38 1.76 14.86 6.63
N GLY A 39 1.06 13.88 6.04
CA GLY A 39 1.65 12.80 5.24
C GLY A 39 1.19 11.41 5.67
N PRO A 40 1.50 10.37 4.88
CA PRO A 40 1.11 9.02 5.22
C PRO A 40 1.79 8.59 6.53
N LEU A 41 1.01 8.06 7.47
CA LEU A 41 1.52 7.63 8.79
C LEU A 41 2.69 6.63 8.66
N LEU A 42 2.62 5.80 7.62
CA LEU A 42 3.65 4.86 7.21
C LEU A 42 3.97 5.07 5.73
N PRO A 43 5.25 5.11 5.33
CA PRO A 43 5.62 5.33 3.95
C PRO A 43 5.15 4.19 3.03
N PRO A 44 4.91 4.47 1.74
CA PRO A 44 4.61 3.46 0.72
C PRO A 44 5.56 2.23 0.73
N SER A 45 6.84 2.46 0.99
CA SER A 45 7.87 1.40 1.06
C SER A 45 7.59 0.37 2.15
N TYR A 46 7.15 0.81 3.33
CA TYR A 46 6.79 -0.07 4.44
C TYR A 46 5.67 -1.03 4.07
N TRP A 47 4.63 -0.51 3.40
CA TRP A 47 3.50 -1.32 2.96
C TRP A 47 3.90 -2.34 1.90
N ARG A 48 4.79 -1.99 0.97
CA ARG A 48 5.34 -2.93 -0.01
C ARG A 48 6.09 -4.08 0.65
N GLU A 49 6.98 -3.80 1.60
CA GLU A 49 7.72 -4.83 2.33
C GLU A 49 6.77 -5.76 3.10
N ARG A 50 5.74 -5.19 3.74
CA ARG A 50 4.73 -5.96 4.45
C ARG A 50 3.95 -6.89 3.53
N LEU A 51 3.51 -6.41 2.37
CA LEU A 51 2.82 -7.22 1.36
C LEU A 51 3.72 -8.36 0.84
N VAL A 52 5.01 -8.10 0.58
CA VAL A 52 5.99 -9.13 0.20
C VAL A 52 6.18 -10.17 1.32
N SER A 53 6.20 -9.75 2.58
CA SER A 53 6.29 -10.69 3.70
C SER A 53 5.05 -11.58 3.82
N ILE A 54 3.86 -11.05 3.52
CA ILE A 54 2.60 -11.81 3.58
C ILE A 54 2.54 -12.84 2.46
N THR A 55 2.89 -12.46 1.23
CA THR A 55 2.93 -13.38 0.09
C THR A 55 3.96 -14.50 0.24
N ARG A 56 5.05 -14.25 0.97
CA ARG A 56 6.08 -15.27 1.24
C ARG A 56 5.73 -16.25 2.35
N ARG A 57 4.92 -15.84 3.33
CA ARG A 57 4.61 -16.65 4.53
C ARG A 57 3.34 -17.50 4.39
N SER A 58 2.44 -17.12 3.50
CA SER A 58 1.11 -17.71 3.41
C SER A 58 0.88 -18.39 2.05
N HIS A 59 0.27 -19.58 2.06
CA HIS A 59 -0.30 -20.16 0.84
C HIS A 59 -1.56 -19.39 0.49
N LEU A 60 -1.40 -18.37 -0.36
CA LEU A 60 -2.51 -17.50 -0.76
C LEU A 60 -3.42 -18.21 -1.77
N THR A 61 -4.73 -18.04 -1.60
CA THR A 61 -5.72 -18.41 -2.62
C THR A 61 -5.66 -17.45 -3.80
N HIS A 62 -6.27 -17.83 -4.92
CA HIS A 62 -6.32 -16.97 -6.11
C HIS A 62 -6.93 -15.59 -5.80
N THR A 63 -8.01 -15.54 -5.04
CA THR A 63 -8.67 -14.30 -4.61
C THR A 63 -7.73 -13.43 -3.77
N GLN A 64 -6.98 -14.03 -2.85
CA GLN A 64 -6.02 -13.33 -2.01
C GLN A 64 -4.87 -12.72 -2.81
N ILE A 65 -4.36 -13.45 -3.80
CA ILE A 65 -3.35 -12.94 -4.73
C ILE A 65 -3.89 -11.73 -5.49
N GLN A 66 -5.15 -11.79 -5.97
CA GLN A 66 -5.78 -10.64 -6.62
C GLN A 66 -5.90 -9.43 -5.67
N THR A 67 -6.31 -9.64 -4.41
CA THR A 67 -6.37 -8.57 -3.41
C THR A 67 -5.01 -7.94 -3.19
N VAL A 68 -3.96 -8.74 -3.00
CA VAL A 68 -2.58 -8.26 -2.86
C VAL A 68 -2.14 -7.44 -4.07
N HIS A 69 -2.43 -7.90 -5.30
CA HIS A 69 -2.12 -7.15 -6.51
C HIS A 69 -2.85 -5.80 -6.56
N ARG A 70 -4.14 -5.75 -6.18
CA ARG A 70 -4.87 -4.48 -6.09
C ARG A 70 -4.27 -3.52 -5.07
N LEU A 71 -3.74 -4.04 -3.96
CA LEU A 71 -3.06 -3.24 -2.95
C LEU A 71 -1.73 -2.65 -3.46
N PHE A 72 -0.95 -3.43 -4.19
CA PHE A 72 0.26 -2.89 -4.85
C PHE A 72 -0.09 -1.76 -5.83
N LEU A 73 -1.10 -1.96 -6.68
CA LEU A 73 -1.56 -0.91 -7.61
C LEU A 73 -2.03 0.35 -6.88
N HIS A 74 -2.66 0.19 -5.71
CA HIS A 74 -3.10 1.33 -4.91
C HIS A 74 -1.92 2.13 -4.34
N ILE A 75 -0.86 1.44 -3.88
CA ILE A 75 0.38 2.10 -3.45
C ILE A 75 1.03 2.84 -4.64
N ASP A 76 1.12 2.19 -5.80
CA ASP A 76 1.73 2.76 -7.00
C ASP A 76 1.00 4.02 -7.48
N ALA A 77 -0.34 3.98 -7.44
CA ALA A 77 -1.19 5.13 -7.77
C ALA A 77 -0.98 6.29 -6.79
N PHE A 78 -0.83 6.00 -5.49
CA PHE A 78 -0.54 7.03 -4.48
C PHE A 78 0.83 7.68 -4.73
N GLU A 79 1.87 6.89 -5.00
CA GLU A 79 3.20 7.42 -5.33
C GLU A 79 3.19 8.25 -6.62
N ALA A 80 2.48 7.79 -7.64
CA ALA A 80 2.33 8.52 -8.91
C ALA A 80 1.62 9.87 -8.69
N ALA A 81 0.55 9.89 -7.88
CA ALA A 81 -0.15 11.13 -7.52
C ALA A 81 0.76 12.08 -6.70
N GLY A 82 1.60 11.55 -5.83
CA GLY A 82 2.62 12.32 -5.10
C GLY A 82 3.60 13.01 -6.04
N ARG A 83 4.21 12.25 -6.97
CA ARG A 83 5.15 12.79 -7.96
C ARG A 83 4.51 13.86 -8.86
N ALA A 84 3.28 13.64 -9.32
CA ALA A 84 2.57 14.61 -10.16
C ALA A 84 2.37 15.96 -9.45
N ARG A 85 1.98 15.94 -8.17
CA ARG A 85 1.83 17.16 -7.36
C ARG A 85 3.17 17.88 -7.14
N GLU A 86 4.24 17.14 -6.90
CA GLU A 86 5.58 17.73 -6.76
C GLU A 86 6.07 18.38 -8.05
N GLU A 87 5.82 17.74 -9.19
CA GLU A 87 6.16 18.30 -10.51
C GLU A 87 5.38 19.57 -10.81
N GLU A 88 4.10 19.61 -10.48
CA GLU A 88 3.25 20.80 -10.61
C GLU A 88 3.79 21.95 -9.76
N LEU A 89 4.05 21.71 -8.47
CA LEU A 89 4.63 22.72 -7.58
C LEU A 89 6.00 23.21 -8.05
N ARG A 90 6.84 22.33 -8.60
CA ARG A 90 8.12 22.71 -9.20
C ARG A 90 7.91 23.63 -10.41
N ARG A 91 6.98 23.28 -11.31
CA ARG A 91 6.65 24.11 -12.48
C ARG A 91 6.14 25.48 -12.07
N GLU A 92 5.27 25.55 -11.06
CA GLU A 92 4.78 26.83 -10.52
C GLU A 92 5.92 27.70 -9.99
N ARG A 93 6.87 27.11 -9.25
CA ARG A 93 8.05 27.81 -8.73
C ARG A 93 8.97 28.32 -9.83
N GLU A 94 9.20 27.51 -10.86
CA GLU A 94 9.99 27.89 -12.04
C GLU A 94 9.32 29.02 -12.83
N GLN A 95 8.00 28.97 -13.01
CA GLN A 95 7.22 30.04 -13.65
C GLN A 95 7.28 31.35 -12.85
N ALA A 96 7.13 31.29 -11.52
CA ALA A 96 7.23 32.46 -10.65
C ALA A 96 8.64 33.10 -10.70
N ALA A 97 9.69 32.28 -10.75
CA ALA A 97 11.07 32.75 -10.89
C ALA A 97 11.37 33.36 -12.28
N GLY A 98 10.73 32.85 -13.34
CA GLY A 98 10.83 33.40 -14.70
C GLY A 98 10.11 34.74 -14.86
N ALA A 99 8.90 34.88 -14.28
CA ALA A 99 8.12 36.11 -14.33
C ALA A 99 8.82 37.28 -13.62
N GLY A 100 9.49 37.03 -12.49
CA GLY A 100 10.27 38.05 -11.77
C GLY A 100 11.45 38.62 -12.55
N LYS A 101 12.01 37.89 -13.52
CA LYS A 101 13.11 38.37 -14.38
C LYS A 101 12.63 39.23 -15.55
N ALA A 102 11.39 39.06 -16.02
CA ALA A 102 10.85 39.81 -17.15
C ALA A 102 10.34 41.22 -16.78
N GLN A 103 10.14 41.51 -15.49
CA GLN A 103 9.65 42.81 -14.99
C GLN A 103 10.75 43.79 -14.59
N SER A 104 12.03 43.43 -14.72
CA SER A 104 13.19 44.29 -14.37
C SER A 104 14.09 44.60 -15.57
N ALA A 105 13.58 44.47 -16.79
CA ALA A 105 14.24 44.91 -18.03
C ALA A 105 13.40 46.00 -18.69
#